data_AF-A0A9D7M045-F1
#
_entry.id   AF-A0A9D7M045-F1
#
_cell.length_a   1.000
_cell.length_b   1.000
_cell.length_c   1.000
_cell.angle_alpha   90.00
_cell.angle_beta   90.00
_cell.angle_gamma   90.00
#
_symmetry.space_group_name_H-M   'P 1'
#
loop_
_entity.id
_entity.type
_entity.pdbx_description
1 polymer ?
#
loop_
_entity_poly.entity_id
_entity_poly.type
_entity_poly.pdbx_seq_one_letter_code
_entity_poly.pdbx_strand_id
1 'polypeptide(L)'
;MCGTFFEAAADFQKELPDIFNHLCFLLNLNPLNKSNDFRLEQDFIQSVNNDHSRVSFPAKVRKNYKYDTNHWSFYYILGGIFLGLTYVYHVSEWFLFPDYFFICFIVTGVAIVAGFRNYFYSKGIFLFRHLMLFGLLGVTVPALAIVLFLDQQIVVDTRVVNAKIIDYSILKDPRNKVLIYEYRVDNPYLMNYPKVLKFNAFGLELADKEFLSIDMELSTGFMGLTRVSDRKLIYRNADIPQQMP
;
A
#
# COMPACT_ATOMS: atom_id res chain seq x y z
N MET A 1 -35.06 21.92 20.69
CA MET A 1 -35.84 20.66 20.65
C MET A 1 -34.98 19.41 20.81
N CYS A 2 -33.72 19.34 20.38
CA CYS A 2 -32.89 18.14 20.62
C CYS A 2 -32.55 17.89 22.11
N GLY A 3 -32.37 18.93 22.94
CA GLY A 3 -32.01 18.73 24.36
C GLY A 3 -33.08 17.99 25.18
N THR A 4 -34.34 18.42 25.06
CA THR A 4 -35.46 17.85 25.81
C THR A 4 -35.77 16.39 25.46
N PHE A 5 -35.47 15.96 24.23
CA PHE A 5 -35.66 14.57 23.80
C PHE A 5 -34.74 13.58 24.52
N PHE A 6 -33.50 13.98 24.83
CA PHE A 6 -32.54 13.14 25.55
C PHE A 6 -32.68 13.26 27.08
N GLU A 7 -33.14 14.40 27.59
CA GLU A 7 -33.28 14.65 29.02
C GLU A 7 -34.50 13.95 29.64
N ALA A 8 -35.61 13.83 28.90
CA ALA A 8 -36.87 13.24 29.39
C ALA A 8 -37.42 12.13 28.46
N ALA A 9 -36.52 11.29 27.91
CA ALA A 9 -36.86 10.28 26.91
C ALA A 9 -37.98 9.31 27.33
N ALA A 10 -38.02 8.91 28.61
CA ALA A 10 -39.02 7.97 29.13
C ALA A 10 -40.42 8.57 29.21
N ASP A 11 -40.51 9.84 29.60
CA ASP A 11 -41.79 10.55 29.69
C ASP A 11 -42.29 10.96 28.30
N PHE A 12 -41.37 11.36 27.42
CA PHE A 12 -41.69 11.64 26.02
C PHE A 12 -42.20 10.39 25.27
N GLN A 13 -41.66 9.20 25.56
CA GLN A 13 -42.18 7.95 25.01
C GLN A 13 -43.60 7.64 25.50
N LYS A 14 -43.94 7.97 26.75
CA LYS A 14 -45.27 7.72 27.32
C LYS A 14 -46.32 8.68 26.74
N GLU A 15 -45.99 9.96 26.63
CA GLU A 15 -46.91 10.99 26.17
C GLU A 15 -47.10 10.97 24.65
N LEU A 16 -46.02 10.74 23.90
CA LEU A 16 -46.00 10.83 22.44
C LEU A 16 -45.21 9.65 21.81
N PRO A 17 -45.71 8.41 21.92
CA PRO A 17 -44.98 7.20 21.53
C PRO A 17 -44.61 7.18 20.05
N ASP A 18 -45.52 7.55 19.14
CA ASP A 18 -45.25 7.53 17.70
C ASP A 18 -44.19 8.55 17.29
N ILE A 19 -44.23 9.75 17.87
CA ILE A 19 -43.25 10.81 17.62
C ILE A 19 -41.89 10.39 18.17
N PHE A 20 -41.84 9.86 19.40
CA PHE A 20 -40.63 9.30 19.99
C PHE A 20 -40.01 8.22 19.09
N ASN A 21 -40.81 7.25 18.67
CA ASN A 21 -40.36 6.15 17.82
C ASN A 21 -39.79 6.67 16.49
N HIS A 22 -40.50 7.59 15.83
CA HIS A 22 -40.05 8.18 14.56
C HIS A 22 -38.80 9.03 14.71
N LEU A 23 -38.65 9.78 15.80
CA LEU A 23 -37.42 10.49 16.11
C LEU A 23 -36.26 9.53 16.34
N CYS A 24 -36.47 8.46 17.11
CA CYS A 24 -35.44 7.42 17.30
C CYS A 24 -35.00 6.82 15.95
N PHE A 25 -35.98 6.60 15.08
CA PHE A 25 -35.76 6.04 13.76
C PHE A 25 -35.04 7.01 12.81
N LEU A 26 -35.45 8.28 12.77
CA LEU A 26 -34.83 9.34 11.96
C LEU A 26 -33.41 9.65 12.41
N LEU A 27 -33.17 9.68 13.73
CA LEU A 27 -31.86 9.91 14.31
C LEU A 27 -30.98 8.66 14.34
N ASN A 28 -31.55 7.47 14.04
CA ASN A 28 -30.90 6.17 14.15
C ASN A 28 -30.28 5.92 15.54
N LEU A 29 -30.93 6.45 16.57
CA LEU A 29 -30.53 6.40 17.98
C LEU A 29 -31.76 6.12 18.85
N ASN A 30 -31.60 5.34 19.92
CA ASN A 30 -32.59 5.13 20.95
C ASN A 30 -32.06 5.66 22.29
N PRO A 31 -32.54 6.82 22.80
CA PRO A 31 -32.07 7.42 24.06
C PRO A 31 -32.36 6.54 25.30
N LEU A 32 -33.26 5.54 25.18
CA LEU A 32 -33.54 4.58 26.25
C LEU A 32 -32.51 3.44 26.30
N ASN A 33 -31.75 3.22 25.22
CA ASN A 33 -30.73 2.19 25.14
C ASN A 33 -29.36 2.67 25.66
N LYS A 34 -29.30 3.02 26.94
CA LYS A 34 -28.07 3.53 27.58
C LYS A 34 -26.92 2.52 27.58
N SER A 35 -27.22 1.21 27.55
CA SER A 35 -26.24 0.13 27.60
C SER A 35 -25.44 -0.05 26.31
N ASN A 36 -26.01 0.30 25.16
CA ASN A 36 -25.39 0.13 23.84
C ASN A 36 -25.15 1.48 23.14
N ASP A 37 -24.72 2.49 23.90
CA ASP A 37 -24.38 3.83 23.40
C ASP A 37 -25.52 4.45 22.55
N PHE A 38 -26.75 4.30 23.06
CA PHE A 38 -27.97 4.79 22.42
C PHE A 38 -28.23 4.22 21.03
N ARG A 39 -27.67 3.06 20.69
CA ARG A 39 -27.87 2.44 19.38
C ARG A 39 -29.33 2.01 19.18
N LEU A 40 -29.89 2.35 18.02
CA LEU A 40 -31.17 1.81 17.58
C LEU A 40 -31.00 0.33 17.17
N GLU A 41 -31.56 -0.57 17.99
CA GLU A 41 -31.50 -2.02 17.77
C GLU A 41 -32.61 -2.50 16.83
N GLN A 42 -32.36 -3.62 16.14
CA GLN A 42 -33.36 -4.21 15.23
C GLN A 42 -34.59 -4.70 15.99
N ASP A 43 -34.41 -5.20 17.21
CA ASP A 43 -35.50 -5.73 18.04
C ASP A 43 -36.48 -4.62 18.45
N PHE A 44 -35.97 -3.41 18.70
CA PHE A 44 -36.80 -2.23 18.94
C PHE A 44 -37.59 -1.80 17.68
N ILE A 45 -36.97 -1.88 16.50
CA ILE A 45 -37.66 -1.57 15.23
C ILE A 45 -38.76 -2.61 14.97
N GLN A 46 -38.49 -3.89 15.24
CA GLN A 46 -39.48 -4.96 15.09
C GLN A 46 -40.63 -4.85 16.09
N SER A 47 -40.35 -4.50 17.34
CA SER A 47 -41.40 -4.34 18.35
C SER A 47 -42.38 -3.22 18.02
N VAL A 48 -41.91 -2.10 17.47
CA VAL A 48 -42.77 -1.02 16.96
C VAL A 48 -43.56 -1.47 15.73
N ASN A 49 -42.95 -2.21 14.80
CA ASN A 49 -43.62 -2.69 13.60
C ASN A 49 -44.67 -3.79 13.86
N ASN A 50 -44.50 -4.55 14.93
CA ASN A 50 -45.44 -5.60 15.34
C ASN A 50 -46.63 -5.05 16.13
N ASP A 51 -46.55 -3.82 16.64
CA ASP A 51 -47.65 -3.16 17.35
C ASP A 51 -48.56 -2.44 16.35
N HIS A 52 -49.73 -3.03 16.08
CA HIS A 52 -50.73 -2.47 15.16
C HIS A 52 -51.34 -1.14 15.62
N SER A 53 -51.15 -0.75 16.89
CA SER A 53 -51.62 0.53 17.43
C SER A 53 -50.68 1.70 17.11
N ARG A 54 -49.49 1.42 16.56
CA ARG A 54 -48.45 2.41 16.29
C ARG A 54 -48.23 2.58 14.81
N VAL A 55 -47.72 3.74 14.43
CA VAL A 55 -47.27 3.97 13.05
C VAL A 55 -46.01 3.14 12.80
N SER A 56 -46.09 2.20 11.86
CA SER A 56 -44.97 1.32 11.54
C SER A 56 -43.83 2.08 10.87
N PHE A 57 -42.61 1.67 11.20
CA PHE A 57 -41.42 2.17 10.53
C PHE A 57 -41.39 1.72 9.07
N PRO A 58 -40.88 2.55 8.14
CA PRO A 58 -40.79 2.16 6.75
C PRO A 58 -39.94 0.90 6.58
N ALA A 59 -40.51 -0.13 5.94
CA ALA A 59 -39.87 -1.44 5.75
C ALA A 59 -38.50 -1.35 5.03
N LYS A 60 -38.28 -0.28 4.26
CA LYS A 60 -37.02 0.00 3.57
C LYS A 60 -36.61 1.42 3.84
N VAL A 61 -35.79 1.63 4.86
CA VAL A 61 -34.98 2.84 4.93
C VAL A 61 -33.58 2.51 4.46
N ARG A 62 -33.08 3.35 3.56
CA ARG A 62 -31.69 3.33 3.13
C ARG A 62 -30.84 3.65 4.36
N LYS A 63 -30.54 2.61 5.15
CA LYS A 63 -29.54 2.69 6.20
C LYS A 63 -28.26 3.17 5.50
N ASN A 64 -27.69 4.27 5.98
CA ASN A 64 -26.32 4.62 5.61
C ASN A 64 -25.46 3.39 5.85
N TYR A 65 -24.62 3.08 4.88
CA TYR A 65 -23.81 1.88 4.86
C TYR A 65 -23.07 1.76 6.21
N LYS A 66 -23.50 0.83 7.07
CA LYS A 66 -22.87 0.66 8.39
C LYS A 66 -21.55 -0.07 8.16
N TYR A 67 -20.48 0.64 8.41
CA TYR A 67 -19.13 0.12 8.36
C TYR A 67 -18.96 -0.94 9.45
N ASP A 68 -19.12 -2.21 9.10
CA ASP A 68 -18.86 -3.33 10.01
C ASP A 68 -17.36 -3.63 10.04
N THR A 69 -16.92 -4.29 11.10
CA THR A 69 -15.54 -4.75 11.36
C THR A 69 -15.00 -5.65 10.25
N ASN A 70 -15.85 -6.25 9.42
CA ASN A 70 -15.48 -7.08 8.28
C ASN A 70 -15.73 -6.40 6.91
N HIS A 71 -15.32 -5.14 6.78
CA HIS A 71 -15.49 -4.38 5.55
C HIS A 71 -14.54 -4.84 4.44
N TRP A 72 -15.03 -4.96 3.21
CA TRP A 72 -14.26 -5.44 2.04
C TRP A 72 -12.93 -4.69 1.85
N SER A 73 -12.90 -3.39 2.15
CA SER A 73 -11.69 -2.57 2.02
C SER A 73 -10.52 -3.02 2.89
N PHE A 74 -10.77 -3.68 4.03
CA PHE A 74 -9.70 -4.21 4.86
C PHE A 74 -8.90 -5.28 4.11
N TYR A 75 -9.57 -6.14 3.35
CA TYR A 75 -8.89 -7.14 2.52
C TYR A 75 -8.02 -6.51 1.43
N TYR A 76 -8.49 -5.41 0.82
CA TYR A 76 -7.68 -4.67 -0.15
C TYR A 76 -6.44 -4.04 0.49
N ILE A 77 -6.60 -3.43 1.68
CA ILE A 77 -5.46 -2.86 2.42
C ILE A 77 -4.45 -3.95 2.77
N LEU A 78 -4.92 -5.08 3.32
CA LEU A 78 -4.05 -6.21 3.66
C LEU A 78 -3.37 -6.79 2.43
N GLY A 79 -4.10 -6.99 1.34
CA GLY A 79 -3.54 -7.46 0.06
C GLY A 79 -2.49 -6.49 -0.48
N GLY A 80 -2.71 -5.19 -0.37
CA GLY A 80 -1.73 -4.19 -0.74
C GLY A 80 -0.47 -4.20 0.12
N ILE A 81 -0.59 -4.44 1.43
CA ILE A 81 0.57 -4.58 2.31
C ILE A 81 1.34 -5.86 2.00
N PHE A 82 0.67 -7.01 1.95
CA PHE A 82 1.36 -8.31 1.86
C PHE A 82 1.80 -8.67 0.44
N LEU A 83 1.01 -8.34 -0.58
CA LEU A 83 1.31 -8.68 -1.97
C LEU A 83 1.93 -7.49 -2.70
N GLY A 84 1.25 -6.34 -2.66
CA GLY A 84 1.67 -5.14 -3.40
C GLY A 84 3.01 -4.60 -2.92
N LEU A 85 3.14 -4.30 -1.63
CA LEU A 85 4.36 -3.72 -1.05
C LEU A 85 5.53 -4.68 -1.16
N THR A 86 5.34 -5.97 -0.88
CA THR A 86 6.37 -7.00 -0.99
C THR A 86 6.89 -7.11 -2.42
N TYR A 87 5.99 -7.14 -3.40
CA TYR A 87 6.37 -7.19 -4.81
C TYR A 87 7.12 -5.91 -5.21
N VAL A 88 6.56 -4.73 -4.93
CA VAL A 88 7.19 -3.43 -5.24
C VAL A 88 8.58 -3.33 -4.60
N TYR A 89 8.72 -3.74 -3.35
CA TYR A 89 10.01 -3.76 -2.66
C TYR A 89 11.02 -4.65 -3.39
N HIS A 90 10.63 -5.89 -3.73
CA HIS A 90 11.51 -6.84 -4.38
C HIS A 90 11.94 -6.36 -5.78
N VAL A 91 11.02 -5.85 -6.59
CA VAL A 91 11.37 -5.34 -7.93
C VAL A 91 12.14 -4.02 -7.87
N SER A 92 11.97 -3.22 -6.82
CA SER A 92 12.67 -1.93 -6.69
C SER A 92 14.19 -2.05 -6.63
N GLU A 93 14.73 -3.23 -6.33
CA GLU A 93 16.18 -3.48 -6.37
C GLU A 93 16.76 -3.55 -7.78
N TRP A 94 15.89 -3.65 -8.79
CA TRP A 94 16.26 -3.80 -10.20
C TRP A 94 15.88 -2.56 -11.03
N PHE A 95 14.93 -1.75 -10.58
CA PHE A 95 14.50 -0.55 -11.28
C PHE A 95 15.35 0.68 -10.95
N LEU A 96 15.66 1.47 -11.97
CA LEU A 96 16.34 2.76 -11.85
C LEU A 96 15.28 3.87 -11.72
N PHE A 97 14.59 3.91 -10.58
CA PHE A 97 13.51 4.88 -10.36
C PHE A 97 14.04 6.31 -10.25
N PRO A 98 13.61 7.24 -11.13
CA PRO A 98 13.95 8.64 -10.99
C PRO A 98 13.45 9.21 -9.66
N ASP A 99 14.14 10.20 -9.10
CA ASP A 99 13.77 10.80 -7.80
C ASP A 99 12.32 11.33 -7.77
N TYR A 100 11.84 11.85 -8.89
CA TYR A 100 10.47 12.37 -9.02
C TYR A 100 9.40 11.26 -8.99
N PHE A 101 9.77 10.00 -9.20
CA PHE A 101 8.82 8.87 -9.22
C PHE A 101 8.10 8.71 -7.88
N PHE A 102 8.83 8.84 -6.76
CA PHE A 102 8.25 8.79 -5.42
C PHE A 102 7.27 9.94 -5.18
N ILE A 103 7.60 11.14 -5.67
CA ILE A 103 6.73 12.31 -5.58
C ILE A 103 5.45 12.07 -6.38
N CYS A 104 5.56 11.61 -7.63
CA CYS A 104 4.41 11.26 -8.46
C CYS A 104 3.52 10.22 -7.78
N PHE A 105 4.10 9.17 -7.19
CA PHE A 105 3.35 8.14 -6.46
C PHE A 105 2.55 8.72 -5.28
N ILE A 106 3.16 9.57 -4.46
CA ILE A 106 2.49 10.23 -3.33
C ILE A 106 1.36 11.13 -3.84
N VAL A 107 1.62 11.93 -4.88
CA VAL A 107 0.63 12.83 -5.48
C VAL A 107 -0.56 12.05 -6.04
N THR A 108 -0.34 10.92 -6.71
CA THR A 108 -1.41 10.04 -7.20
C THR A 108 -2.28 9.51 -6.06
N GLY A 109 -1.67 9.05 -4.96
CA GLY A 109 -2.42 8.60 -3.79
C GLY A 109 -3.30 9.72 -3.20
N VAL A 110 -2.75 10.93 -3.07
CA VAL A 110 -3.50 12.11 -2.60
C VAL A 110 -4.62 12.47 -3.56
N ALA A 111 -4.37 12.44 -4.87
CA ALA A 111 -5.37 12.75 -5.90
C ALA A 111 -6.56 11.77 -5.88
N ILE A 112 -6.30 10.48 -5.70
CA ILE A 112 -7.35 9.46 -5.54
C ILE A 112 -8.19 9.78 -4.30
N VAL A 113 -7.55 10.01 -3.15
CA VAL A 113 -8.28 10.32 -1.92
C VAL A 113 -9.10 11.60 -2.07
N ALA A 114 -8.52 12.66 -2.64
CA ALA A 114 -9.19 13.93 -2.85
C ALA A 114 -10.38 13.81 -3.83
N GLY A 115 -10.22 13.06 -4.92
CA GLY A 115 -11.25 12.87 -5.95
C GLY A 115 -12.44 12.06 -5.45
N PHE A 116 -12.20 11.03 -4.65
CA PHE A 116 -13.25 10.13 -4.17
C PHE A 116 -13.80 10.48 -2.77
N ARG A 117 -13.23 11.47 -2.08
CA ARG A 117 -13.68 11.87 -0.73
C ARG A 117 -15.16 12.19 -0.65
N ASN A 118 -15.68 12.96 -1.61
CA ASN A 118 -17.06 13.42 -1.59
C ASN A 118 -18.03 12.24 -1.77
N TYR A 119 -17.67 11.28 -2.63
CA TYR A 119 -18.45 10.07 -2.84
C TYR A 119 -18.50 9.21 -1.58
N PHE A 120 -17.34 8.91 -0.98
CA PHE A 120 -17.29 8.01 0.17
C PHE A 120 -17.84 8.64 1.46
N TYR A 121 -17.63 9.94 1.68
CA TYR A 121 -18.21 10.63 2.85
C TYR A 121 -19.71 10.85 2.74
N SER A 122 -20.22 11.25 1.56
CA SER A 122 -21.67 11.43 1.38
C SER A 122 -22.46 10.13 1.56
N LYS A 123 -21.81 8.98 1.35
CA LYS A 123 -22.38 7.65 1.59
C LYS A 123 -22.13 7.10 2.99
N GLY A 124 -21.36 7.79 3.82
CA GLY A 124 -20.96 7.34 5.15
C GLY A 124 -20.11 6.06 5.14
N ILE A 125 -19.41 5.77 4.03
CA ILE A 125 -18.68 4.51 3.85
C ILE A 125 -17.34 4.54 4.57
N PHE A 126 -16.61 5.66 4.59
CA PHE A 126 -15.28 5.71 5.20
C PHE A 126 -15.10 6.91 6.11
N LEU A 127 -14.40 6.71 7.23
CA LEU A 127 -13.73 7.79 7.97
C LEU A 127 -12.51 8.27 7.19
N PHE A 128 -12.11 9.54 7.35
CA PHE A 128 -11.01 10.13 6.57
C PHE A 128 -9.71 9.33 6.64
N ARG A 129 -9.33 8.89 7.84
CA ARG A 129 -8.11 8.08 8.06
C ARG A 129 -8.17 6.75 7.30
N HIS A 130 -9.33 6.12 7.28
CA HIS A 130 -9.52 4.84 6.59
C HIS A 130 -9.51 5.01 5.08
N LEU A 131 -10.11 6.09 4.56
CA LEU A 131 -10.06 6.42 3.14
C LEU A 131 -8.62 6.67 2.68
N MET A 132 -7.81 7.35 3.49
CA MET A 132 -6.38 7.54 3.21
C MET A 132 -5.63 6.20 3.14
N LEU A 133 -5.82 5.33 4.13
CA LEU A 133 -5.18 4.00 4.15
C LEU A 133 -5.64 3.14 2.98
N PHE A 134 -6.94 3.13 2.69
CA PHE A 134 -7.50 2.41 1.56
C PHE A 134 -6.99 2.94 0.22
N GLY A 135 -6.94 4.26 0.02
CA GLY A 135 -6.43 4.87 -1.20
C GLY A 135 -4.94 4.54 -1.42
N LEU A 136 -4.12 4.66 -0.38
CA LEU A 136 -2.69 4.39 -0.48
C LEU A 136 -2.40 2.90 -0.62
N LEU A 137 -2.79 2.10 0.37
CA LEU A 137 -2.42 0.70 0.47
C LEU A 137 -3.38 -0.21 -0.30
N GLY A 138 -4.68 0.09 -0.30
CA GLY A 138 -5.68 -0.75 -0.98
C GLY A 138 -5.78 -0.53 -2.49
N VAL A 139 -5.29 0.59 -3.01
CA VAL A 139 -5.42 0.95 -4.43
C VAL A 139 -4.07 1.31 -5.06
N THR A 140 -3.39 2.33 -4.53
CA THR A 140 -2.20 2.90 -5.19
C THR A 140 -1.03 1.91 -5.21
N VAL A 141 -0.74 1.23 -4.09
CA VAL A 141 0.33 0.22 -4.02
C VAL A 141 0.07 -0.98 -4.94
N PRO A 142 -1.12 -1.63 -4.92
CA PRO A 142 -1.46 -2.68 -5.89
C PRO A 142 -1.40 -2.23 -7.35
N ALA A 143 -1.91 -1.03 -7.66
CA ALA A 143 -1.85 -0.49 -9.01
C ALA A 143 -0.40 -0.30 -9.47
N LEU A 144 0.47 0.22 -8.61
CA LEU A 144 1.90 0.32 -8.90
C LEU A 144 2.51 -1.06 -9.13
N ALA A 145 2.21 -2.05 -8.30
CA ALA A 145 2.71 -3.42 -8.49
C ALA A 145 2.32 -3.99 -9.86
N ILE A 146 1.06 -3.81 -10.28
CA ILE A 146 0.58 -4.23 -11.60
C ILE A 146 1.31 -3.50 -12.72
N VAL A 147 1.48 -2.17 -12.61
CA VAL A 147 2.19 -1.38 -13.62
C VAL A 147 3.63 -1.83 -13.76
N LEU A 148 4.36 -2.01 -12.65
CA LEU A 148 5.74 -2.51 -12.68
C LEU A 148 5.80 -3.92 -13.26
N PHE A 149 4.86 -4.80 -12.92
CA PHE A 149 4.79 -6.13 -13.49
C PHE A 149 4.62 -6.10 -15.01
N LEU A 150 3.65 -5.33 -15.51
CA LEU A 150 3.43 -5.19 -16.95
C LEU A 150 4.65 -4.58 -17.64
N ASP A 151 5.28 -3.58 -17.00
CA ASP A 151 6.45 -2.90 -17.56
C ASP A 151 7.65 -3.85 -17.67
N GLN A 152 7.80 -4.80 -16.76
CA GLN A 152 8.79 -5.88 -16.87
C GLN A 152 8.53 -6.83 -18.03
N GLN A 153 7.26 -7.12 -18.35
CA GLN A 153 6.88 -8.08 -19.40
C GLN A 153 6.99 -7.48 -20.81
N ILE A 154 6.71 -6.19 -20.96
CA ILE A 154 6.68 -5.52 -22.27
C ILE A 154 7.92 -4.64 -22.42
N VAL A 155 9.00 -5.26 -22.90
CA VAL A 155 10.28 -4.59 -23.16
C VAL A 155 10.25 -3.91 -24.53
N VAL A 156 10.60 -2.62 -24.56
CA VAL A 156 10.67 -1.80 -25.78
C VAL A 156 12.10 -1.67 -26.29
N ASP A 157 13.05 -1.50 -25.39
CA ASP A 157 14.46 -1.31 -25.72
C ASP A 157 15.36 -2.04 -24.72
N THR A 158 16.47 -2.57 -25.21
CA THR A 158 17.51 -3.19 -24.37
C THR A 158 18.87 -2.70 -24.84
N ARG A 159 19.69 -2.24 -23.88
CA ARG A 159 21.05 -1.77 -24.14
C ARG A 159 22.02 -2.31 -23.10
N VAL A 160 23.26 -2.54 -23.51
CA VAL A 160 24.34 -2.94 -22.60
C VAL A 160 25.18 -1.73 -22.25
N VAL A 161 25.41 -1.53 -20.95
CA VAL A 161 26.29 -0.49 -20.42
C VAL A 161 27.45 -1.16 -19.72
N ASN A 162 28.66 -0.94 -20.24
CA ASN A 162 29.90 -1.27 -19.55
C ASN A 162 30.30 -0.08 -18.67
N ALA A 163 30.54 -0.33 -17.38
CA ALA A 163 31.02 0.68 -16.44
C ALA A 163 32.27 0.17 -15.73
N LYS A 164 33.34 0.96 -15.72
CA LYS A 164 34.60 0.59 -15.07
C LYS A 164 34.44 0.67 -13.56
N ILE A 165 34.97 -0.31 -12.84
CA ILE A 165 34.99 -0.29 -11.38
C ILE A 165 36.13 0.62 -10.92
N ILE A 166 35.81 1.60 -10.09
CA ILE A 166 36.76 2.52 -9.46
C ILE A 166 37.20 1.95 -8.12
N ASP A 167 36.24 1.49 -7.33
CA ASP A 167 36.45 1.03 -5.95
C ASP A 167 35.32 0.08 -5.55
N TYR A 168 35.51 -0.72 -4.51
CA TYR A 168 34.48 -1.56 -3.93
C TYR A 168 34.65 -1.72 -2.42
N SER A 169 33.53 -1.81 -1.71
CA SER A 169 33.52 -2.12 -0.28
C SER A 169 32.85 -3.47 -0.04
N ILE A 170 33.38 -4.20 0.95
CA ILE A 170 32.86 -5.51 1.34
C ILE A 170 32.13 -5.38 2.68
N LEU A 171 30.83 -5.63 2.67
CA LEU A 171 30.00 -5.76 3.85
C LEU A 171 29.83 -7.25 4.14
N LYS A 172 30.41 -7.72 5.24
CA LYS A 172 30.22 -9.10 5.71
C LYS A 172 28.94 -9.16 6.53
N ASP A 173 27.93 -9.89 6.06
CA ASP A 173 26.75 -10.16 6.88
C ASP A 173 27.13 -11.19 7.97
N PRO A 174 27.17 -10.79 9.26
CA PRO A 174 27.58 -11.67 10.34
C PRO A 174 26.63 -12.85 10.54
N ARG A 175 25.40 -12.81 10.00
CA ARG A 175 24.39 -13.86 10.19
C ARG A 175 24.41 -14.92 9.09
N ASN A 176 24.75 -14.54 7.86
CA ASN A 176 24.52 -15.41 6.68
C ASN A 176 25.78 -15.90 5.96
N LYS A 177 26.99 -15.55 6.42
CA LYS A 177 28.25 -15.84 5.69
C LYS A 177 28.26 -15.31 4.24
N VAL A 178 27.37 -14.38 3.90
CA VAL A 178 27.29 -13.73 2.60
C VAL A 178 28.19 -12.50 2.63
N LEU A 179 29.03 -12.35 1.60
CA LEU A 179 29.77 -11.13 1.35
C LEU A 179 28.96 -10.28 0.37
N ILE A 180 28.62 -9.07 0.77
CA ILE A 180 27.94 -8.09 -0.08
C ILE A 180 29.00 -7.14 -0.59
N TYR A 181 29.21 -7.12 -1.90
CA TYR A 181 30.10 -6.17 -2.56
C TYR A 181 29.28 -4.97 -3.03
N GLU A 182 29.68 -3.77 -2.62
CA GLU A 182 29.13 -2.50 -3.07
C GLU A 182 30.17 -1.80 -3.93
N TYR A 183 29.89 -1.69 -5.23
CA TYR A 183 30.84 -1.17 -6.22
C TYR A 183 30.60 0.31 -6.51
N ARG A 184 31.69 1.05 -6.66
CA ARG A 184 31.73 2.40 -7.20
C ARG A 184 32.22 2.34 -8.64
N VAL A 185 31.46 2.92 -9.56
CA VAL A 185 31.75 2.88 -11.00
C VAL A 185 32.00 4.27 -11.58
N ASP A 186 32.65 4.33 -12.75
CA ASP A 186 32.94 5.57 -13.47
C ASP A 186 31.74 6.20 -14.18
N ASN A 187 30.61 5.51 -14.21
CA ASN A 187 29.37 6.00 -14.81
C ASN A 187 28.52 6.79 -13.79
N PRO A 188 28.39 8.14 -13.95
CA PRO A 188 27.66 8.97 -12.99
C PRO A 188 26.16 8.66 -12.91
N TYR A 189 25.56 8.19 -14.01
CA TYR A 189 24.14 7.84 -14.02
C TYR A 189 23.86 6.64 -13.12
N LEU A 190 24.70 5.60 -13.18
CA LEU A 190 24.56 4.40 -12.36
C LEU A 190 24.85 4.66 -10.88
N MET A 191 25.73 5.62 -10.58
CA MET A 191 26.04 6.04 -9.20
C MET A 191 24.83 6.65 -8.46
N ASN A 192 23.82 7.15 -9.17
CA ASN A 192 22.57 7.60 -8.56
C ASN A 192 21.66 6.43 -8.10
N TYR A 193 21.99 5.19 -8.47
CA TYR A 193 21.20 4.00 -8.18
C TYR A 193 22.04 2.94 -7.44
N PRO A 194 22.46 3.19 -6.19
CA PRO A 194 23.42 2.32 -5.49
C PRO A 194 22.90 0.90 -5.26
N LYS A 195 21.57 0.69 -5.23
CA LYS A 195 20.98 -0.66 -5.07
C LYS A 195 21.33 -1.60 -6.23
N VAL A 196 21.45 -1.08 -7.46
CA VAL A 196 21.78 -1.92 -8.62
C VAL A 196 23.27 -2.27 -8.70
N LEU A 197 24.11 -1.58 -7.92
CA LEU A 197 25.56 -1.79 -7.83
C LEU A 197 25.96 -2.74 -6.69
N LYS A 198 24.98 -3.41 -6.04
CA LYS A 198 25.23 -4.40 -4.98
C LYS A 198 25.20 -5.81 -5.55
N PHE A 199 26.21 -6.61 -5.19
CA PHE A 199 26.30 -8.02 -5.57
C PHE A 199 26.42 -8.88 -4.32
N ASN A 200 25.53 -9.86 -4.20
CA ASN A 200 25.61 -10.87 -3.17
C ASN A 200 26.48 -12.02 -3.68
N ALA A 201 27.59 -12.28 -3.00
CA ALA A 201 28.47 -13.40 -3.30
C ALA A 201 28.40 -14.42 -2.16
N PHE A 202 28.24 -15.69 -2.55
CA PHE A 202 28.33 -16.82 -1.63
C PHE A 202 29.76 -17.38 -1.68
N GLY A 203 30.49 -17.22 -0.57
CA GLY A 203 31.86 -17.76 -0.43
C GLY A 203 32.99 -16.80 -0.83
N LEU A 204 34.22 -17.24 -0.57
CA LEU A 204 35.49 -16.49 -0.78
C LEU A 204 35.94 -16.45 -2.26
N GLU A 205 35.17 -16.97 -3.21
CA GLU A 205 35.56 -17.15 -4.62
C GLU A 205 35.90 -15.86 -5.39
N LEU A 206 35.65 -14.71 -4.77
CA LEU A 206 35.90 -13.38 -5.32
C LEU A 206 37.06 -12.64 -4.64
N ALA A 207 37.64 -13.18 -3.57
CA ALA A 207 38.69 -12.49 -2.80
C ALA A 207 40.01 -12.33 -3.59
N ASP A 208 40.31 -13.27 -4.49
CA ASP A 208 41.57 -13.31 -5.25
C ASP A 208 41.45 -12.74 -6.68
N LYS A 209 40.35 -12.02 -6.97
CA LYS A 209 40.04 -11.50 -8.30
C LYS A 209 40.17 -9.99 -8.35
N GLU A 210 40.83 -9.49 -9.39
CA GLU A 210 40.87 -8.06 -9.68
C GLU A 210 39.63 -7.68 -10.49
N PHE A 211 38.72 -6.91 -9.90
CA PHE A 211 37.51 -6.46 -10.57
C PHE A 211 37.79 -5.29 -11.51
N LEU A 212 37.46 -5.44 -12.80
CA LEU A 212 37.78 -4.47 -13.85
C LEU A 212 36.58 -3.60 -14.22
N SER A 213 35.45 -4.23 -14.53
CA SER A 213 34.23 -3.54 -14.99
C SER A 213 32.98 -4.35 -14.68
N ILE A 214 31.82 -3.70 -14.80
CA ILE A 214 30.50 -4.30 -14.71
C ILE A 214 29.80 -4.06 -16.04
N ASP A 215 29.39 -5.15 -16.69
CA ASP A 215 28.42 -5.09 -17.78
C ASP A 215 27.02 -5.17 -17.18
N MET A 216 26.18 -4.17 -17.49
CA MET A 216 24.78 -4.15 -17.10
C MET A 216 23.91 -4.10 -18.34
N GLU A 217 23.02 -5.08 -18.46
CA GLU A 217 21.94 -5.03 -19.44
C GLU A 217 20.79 -4.22 -18.86
N LEU A 218 20.47 -3.10 -19.51
CA LEU A 218 19.38 -2.21 -19.14
C LEU A 218 18.24 -2.43 -20.12
N SER A 219 17.08 -2.86 -19.61
CA SER A 219 15.84 -2.93 -20.40
C SER A 219 14.91 -1.80 -20.00
N THR A 220 14.30 -1.18 -21.00
CA THR A 220 13.27 -0.15 -20.82
C THR A 220 11.92 -0.73 -21.21
N GLY A 221 10.98 -0.70 -20.27
CA GLY A 221 9.62 -1.16 -20.49
C GLY A 221 8.75 -0.13 -21.22
N PHE A 222 7.52 -0.51 -21.53
CA PHE A 222 6.57 0.34 -22.27
C PHE A 222 6.16 1.64 -21.54
N MET A 223 6.27 1.69 -20.21
CA MET A 223 6.05 2.91 -19.43
C MET A 223 7.31 3.80 -19.40
N GLY A 224 8.38 3.41 -20.08
CA GLY A 224 9.65 4.14 -20.12
C GLY A 224 10.49 3.96 -18.85
N LEU A 225 10.15 3.00 -17.97
CA LEU A 225 10.95 2.70 -16.80
C LEU A 225 12.12 1.79 -17.19
N THR A 226 13.33 2.18 -16.79
CA THR A 226 14.53 1.38 -17.02
C THR A 226 14.79 0.47 -15.82
N ARG A 227 15.08 -0.79 -16.10
CA ARG A 227 15.53 -1.79 -15.12
C ARG A 227 16.82 -2.44 -15.56
N VAL A 228 17.56 -2.97 -14.59
CA VAL A 228 18.66 -3.89 -14.85
C VAL A 228 18.07 -5.29 -15.07
N SER A 229 18.31 -5.86 -16.24
CA SER A 229 17.84 -7.20 -16.62
C SER A 229 18.88 -8.26 -16.39
N ASP A 230 20.15 -7.92 -16.59
CA ASP A 230 21.29 -8.80 -16.32
C ASP A 230 22.50 -7.99 -15.85
N ARG A 231 23.38 -8.64 -15.08
CA ARG A 231 24.60 -8.05 -14.52
C ARG A 231 25.74 -9.05 -14.59
N LYS A 232 26.85 -8.63 -15.17
CA LYS A 232 28.06 -9.46 -15.27
C LYS A 232 29.27 -8.70 -14.76
N LEU A 233 29.94 -9.27 -13.76
CA LEU A 233 31.23 -8.80 -13.29
C LEU A 233 32.33 -9.29 -14.23
N ILE A 234 33.15 -8.37 -14.71
CA ILE A 234 34.35 -8.64 -15.48
C ILE A 234 35.54 -8.49 -14.53
N TYR A 235 36.30 -9.57 -14.38
CA TYR A 235 37.46 -9.63 -13.49
C TYR A 235 38.61 -10.36 -14.17
N ARG A 236 39.83 -10.07 -13.72
CA ARG A 236 41.04 -10.83 -14.04
C ARG A 236 41.39 -11.71 -12.84
N ASN A 237 41.86 -12.94 -13.11
CA ASN A 237 42.54 -13.70 -12.08
C ASN A 237 43.79 -12.91 -11.69
N ALA A 238 43.98 -12.58 -10.42
CA ALA A 238 45.21 -11.91 -10.00
C ALA A 238 46.41 -12.74 -10.46
N ASP A 239 47.40 -12.10 -11.08
CA ASP A 239 48.61 -12.78 -11.55
C ASP A 239 49.33 -13.39 -10.32
N ILE A 240 49.16 -14.70 -10.13
CA ILE A 240 50.00 -15.45 -9.18
C ILE A 240 51.39 -15.49 -9.83
N PRO A 241 52.46 -15.03 -9.15
CA PRO A 241 53.80 -15.32 -9.62
C PRO A 241 53.92 -16.85 -9.68
N GLN A 242 54.05 -17.42 -10.88
CA GLN A 242 54.26 -18.84 -11.06
C GLN A 242 55.38 -19.26 -10.10
N GLN A 243 55.05 -20.10 -9.11
CA GLN A 243 56.09 -20.83 -8.41
C GLN A 243 56.83 -21.62 -9.48
N MET A 244 58.08 -21.24 -9.74
CA MET A 244 58.99 -21.97 -10.60
C MET A 244 59.26 -23.34 -9.98
N PRO A 245 59.04 -24.45 -10.69
CA PRO A 245 59.90 -25.62 -10.62
C PRO A 245 61.01 -25.54 -11.69
#